data_AF-A0A1R2AP90-F1
#
_entry.id   AF-A0A1R2AP90-F1
#
_cell.length_a   1.000
_cell.length_b   1.000
_cell.length_c   1.000
_cell.angle_alpha   90.00
_cell.angle_beta   90.00
_cell.angle_gamma   90.00
#
_symmetry.space_group_name_H-M   'P 1'
#
loop_
_entity.id
_entity.type
_entity.pdbx_description
1 polymer ?
#
loop_
_entity_poly.entity_id
_entity_poly.type
_entity_poly.pdbx_seq_one_letter_code
_entity_poly.pdbx_strand_id
1 'polypeptide(L)'
;MNVASESSTLDLDRKNEVVMSKANKAVEEIEKAWKYIQVESKLFLSNKYYETLNNFSGQVACINFSPDGKFFVSGCGKYIKIWNLADKKEEVIFDSGNYQLWSVIFSPDGKLILSGGKINSLKYGSLPKKN
;
A
#
# COMPACT_ATOMS: atom_id res chain seq x y z
N MET A 1 11.64 -12.40 -70.22
CA MET A 1 12.60 -12.11 -69.12
C MET A 1 12.00 -11.00 -68.26
N ASN A 2 11.42 -11.32 -67.10
CA ASN A 2 10.85 -10.33 -66.17
C ASN A 2 11.25 -10.60 -64.71
N VAL A 3 12.35 -11.33 -64.50
CA VAL A 3 12.74 -11.90 -63.19
C VAL A 3 13.37 -10.85 -62.26
N ALA A 4 13.87 -9.75 -62.83
CA ALA A 4 14.57 -8.70 -62.07
C ALA A 4 13.60 -7.69 -61.38
N SER A 5 12.40 -7.49 -61.94
CA SER A 5 11.38 -6.59 -61.36
C SER A 5 10.64 -7.26 -60.20
N GLU A 6 10.35 -8.55 -60.28
CA GLU A 6 9.73 -9.31 -59.19
C GLU A 6 10.66 -9.44 -57.98
N SER A 7 11.96 -9.69 -58.21
CA SER A 7 12.96 -9.80 -57.13
C SER A 7 13.14 -8.49 -56.36
N SER A 8 13.05 -7.33 -57.02
CA SER A 8 13.20 -6.03 -56.34
C SER A 8 11.95 -5.63 -55.55
N THR A 9 10.76 -6.04 -56.00
CA THR A 9 9.51 -5.84 -55.26
C THR A 9 9.44 -6.70 -53.99
N LEU A 10 9.86 -7.97 -54.08
CA LEU A 10 9.89 -8.90 -52.93
C LEU A 10 10.83 -8.44 -51.81
N ASP A 11 11.98 -7.86 -52.17
CA ASP A 11 12.93 -7.32 -51.20
C ASP A 11 12.43 -6.04 -50.50
N LEU A 12 11.62 -5.24 -51.20
CA LEU A 12 10.99 -4.05 -50.63
C LEU A 12 9.89 -4.43 -49.64
N ASP A 13 9.06 -5.42 -49.98
CA ASP A 13 7.98 -5.92 -49.13
C ASP A 13 8.51 -6.55 -47.84
N ARG A 14 9.59 -7.35 -47.92
CA ARG A 14 10.25 -7.91 -46.72
C ARG A 14 10.82 -6.83 -45.81
N LYS A 15 11.41 -5.77 -46.37
CA LYS A 15 11.92 -4.64 -45.58
C LYS A 15 10.77 -3.91 -44.89
N ASN A 16 9.66 -3.70 -45.57
CA ASN A 16 8.47 -3.08 -45.00
C ASN A 16 7.88 -3.94 -43.88
N GLU A 17 7.78 -5.26 -44.04
CA GLU A 17 7.29 -6.17 -43.01
C GLU A 17 8.14 -6.12 -41.72
N VAL A 18 9.47 -6.10 -41.86
CA VAL A 18 10.39 -6.00 -40.71
C VAL A 18 10.25 -4.65 -40.00
N VAL A 19 10.08 -3.55 -40.74
CA VAL A 19 9.89 -2.22 -40.15
C VAL A 19 8.55 -2.15 -39.40
N MET A 20 7.48 -2.67 -39.99
CA MET A 20 6.15 -2.70 -39.36
C MET A 20 6.13 -3.60 -38.12
N SER A 21 6.84 -4.74 -38.14
CA SER A 21 7.00 -5.62 -36.98
C SER A 21 7.66 -4.91 -35.79
N LYS A 22 8.73 -4.14 -36.04
CA LYS A 22 9.39 -3.35 -35.00
C LYS A 22 8.50 -2.23 -34.46
N ALA A 23 7.76 -1.55 -35.33
CA ALA A 23 6.81 -0.52 -34.94
C ALA A 23 5.69 -1.09 -34.05
N ASN A 24 5.10 -2.23 -34.42
CA ASN A 24 4.06 -2.90 -33.64
C ASN A 24 4.56 -3.29 -32.25
N LYS A 25 5.77 -3.84 -32.15
CA LYS A 25 6.37 -4.17 -30.85
C LYS A 25 6.58 -2.93 -29.97
N ALA A 26 7.00 -1.80 -30.55
CA ALA A 26 7.14 -0.56 -29.81
C ALA A 26 5.78 -0.04 -29.30
N VAL A 27 4.73 -0.14 -30.11
CA VAL A 27 3.36 0.22 -29.72
C VAL A 27 2.87 -0.67 -28.57
N GLU A 28 3.08 -1.98 -28.62
CA GLU A 28 2.71 -2.89 -27.53
C GLU A 28 3.39 -2.54 -26.20
N GLU A 29 4.68 -2.19 -26.23
CA GLU A 29 5.41 -1.79 -25.02
C GLU A 29 4.90 -0.43 -24.47
N ILE A 30 4.54 0.50 -25.34
CA ILE A 30 3.91 1.77 -24.95
C ILE A 30 2.54 1.51 -24.32
N GLU A 31 1.71 0.61 -24.87
CA GLU A 31 0.41 0.26 -24.30
C GLU A 31 0.52 -0.39 -22.92
N LYS A 32 1.51 -1.30 -22.74
CA LYS A 32 1.80 -1.87 -21.42
C LYS A 32 2.18 -0.77 -20.43
N ALA A 33 3.11 0.11 -20.79
CA ALA A 33 3.54 1.21 -19.93
C ALA A 33 2.37 2.14 -19.56
N TRP A 34 1.50 2.46 -20.52
CA TRP A 34 0.30 3.26 -20.26
C TRP A 34 -0.65 2.61 -19.26
N LYS A 35 -0.82 1.29 -19.35
CA LYS A 35 -1.65 0.51 -18.41
C LYS A 35 -1.07 0.53 -16.98
N TYR A 36 0.26 0.43 -16.83
CA TYR A 36 0.92 0.57 -15.53
C TYR A 36 0.72 1.97 -14.94
N ILE A 37 0.93 3.03 -15.74
CA ILE A 37 0.74 4.42 -15.30
C ILE A 37 -0.71 4.70 -14.90
N GLN A 38 -1.70 4.15 -15.63
CA GLN A 38 -3.12 4.26 -15.25
C GLN A 38 -3.44 3.59 -13.91
N VAL A 39 -2.81 2.45 -13.60
CA VAL A 39 -3.00 1.76 -12.31
C VAL A 39 -2.37 2.56 -11.17
N GLU A 40 -1.14 3.05 -11.32
CA GLU A 40 -0.45 3.83 -10.29
C GLU A 40 -1.11 5.19 -10.03
N SER A 41 -1.55 5.89 -11.07
CA SER A 41 -2.28 7.16 -10.92
C SER A 41 -3.62 6.97 -10.20
N LYS A 42 -4.32 5.85 -10.43
CA LYS A 42 -5.55 5.48 -9.71
C LYS A 42 -5.28 5.12 -8.24
N LEU A 43 -4.11 4.55 -7.95
CA LEU A 43 -3.64 4.28 -6.59
C LEU A 43 -3.27 5.56 -5.83
N PHE A 44 -2.75 6.60 -6.51
CA PHE A 44 -2.21 7.80 -5.84
C PHE A 44 -3.12 9.04 -5.79
N LEU A 45 -4.22 9.13 -6.56
CA LEU A 45 -4.93 10.41 -6.73
C LEU A 45 -6.40 10.47 -6.33
N SER A 46 -6.99 9.41 -5.78
CA SER A 46 -8.21 9.62 -5.00
C SER A 46 -7.79 10.15 -3.63
N ASN A 47 -7.59 11.46 -3.53
CA ASN A 47 -7.40 12.18 -2.27
C ASN A 47 -8.75 12.21 -1.51
N LYS A 48 -9.23 11.01 -1.19
CA LYS A 48 -10.51 10.72 -0.58
C LYS A 48 -10.18 10.38 0.86
N TYR A 49 -10.46 11.29 1.78
CA TYR A 49 -10.38 10.97 3.20
C TYR A 49 -11.35 9.82 3.47
N TYR A 50 -10.83 8.62 3.73
CA TYR A 50 -11.61 7.39 3.63
C TYR A 50 -12.51 7.13 4.83
N GLU A 51 -12.26 7.75 5.98
CA GLU A 51 -13.16 7.77 7.14
C GLU A 51 -12.55 8.56 8.29
N THR A 52 -13.39 9.25 9.07
CA THR A 52 -12.99 9.83 10.36
C THR A 52 -13.37 8.86 11.46
N LEU A 53 -12.36 8.30 12.13
CA LEU A 53 -12.56 7.38 13.26
C LEU A 53 -12.82 8.20 14.53
N ASN A 54 -14.09 8.52 14.76
CA ASN A 54 -14.56 9.46 15.79
C ASN A 54 -14.61 8.90 17.23
N ASN A 55 -14.04 7.72 17.49
CA ASN A 55 -14.17 7.06 18.79
C ASN A 55 -13.11 7.48 19.81
N PHE A 56 -12.40 8.60 19.59
CA PHE A 56 -11.41 9.09 20.54
C PHE A 56 -12.04 10.15 21.46
N SER A 57 -12.09 9.88 22.76
CA SER A 57 -12.52 10.85 23.78
C SER A 57 -11.41 11.83 24.19
N GLY A 58 -10.33 11.95 23.39
CA GLY A 58 -9.14 12.73 23.72
C GLY A 58 -8.21 12.90 22.52
N GLN A 59 -7.08 13.60 22.73
CA GLN A 59 -6.10 13.86 21.69
C GLN A 59 -5.30 12.60 21.34
N VAL A 60 -5.24 12.26 20.06
CA VAL A 60 -4.36 11.20 19.55
C VAL A 60 -2.92 11.73 19.58
N ALA A 61 -2.05 11.03 20.32
CA ALA A 61 -0.66 11.41 20.50
C ALA A 61 0.29 10.70 19.52
N CYS A 62 -0.06 9.49 19.08
CA CYS A 62 0.79 8.66 18.23
C CYS A 62 -0.03 7.67 17.40
N ILE A 63 0.50 7.30 16.23
CA ILE A 63 -0.07 6.32 15.30
C ILE A 63 1.05 5.46 14.69
N ASN A 64 0.76 4.21 14.35
CA ASN A 64 1.70 3.33 13.64
C ASN A 64 0.94 2.25 12.84
N PHE A 65 1.47 1.85 11.68
CA PHE A 65 0.90 0.78 10.85
C PHE A 65 1.56 -0.56 11.19
N SER A 66 0.81 -1.65 11.09
CA SER A 66 1.41 -2.98 11.12
C SER A 66 2.28 -3.20 9.87
N PRO A 67 3.36 -4.00 9.96
CA PRO A 67 4.23 -4.28 8.81
C PRO A 67 3.51 -4.91 7.61
N ASP A 68 2.42 -5.65 7.86
CA ASP A 68 1.58 -6.26 6.82
C ASP A 68 0.50 -5.31 6.27
N GLY A 69 0.40 -4.10 6.80
CA GLY A 69 -0.55 -3.07 6.37
C GLY A 69 -2.03 -3.39 6.64
N LYS A 70 -2.33 -4.45 7.41
CA LYS A 70 -3.72 -4.85 7.71
C LYS A 70 -4.30 -4.12 8.90
N PHE A 71 -3.44 -3.67 9.80
CA PHE A 71 -3.84 -2.99 11.03
C PHE A 71 -3.12 -1.65 11.16
N PHE A 72 -3.70 -0.76 11.95
CA PHE A 72 -2.94 0.32 12.55
C PHE A 72 -3.28 0.44 14.02
N VAL A 73 -2.37 1.03 14.78
CA VAL A 73 -2.51 1.28 16.20
C VAL A 73 -2.42 2.77 16.46
N SER A 74 -3.22 3.25 17.41
CA SER A 74 -3.26 4.65 17.84
C SER A 74 -3.22 4.76 19.35
N GLY A 75 -2.45 5.71 19.89
CA GLY A 75 -2.44 6.06 21.30
C GLY A 75 -3.20 7.35 21.57
N CYS A 76 -4.16 7.33 22.50
CA CYS A 76 -4.97 8.47 22.91
C CYS A 76 -5.08 8.51 24.44
N GLY A 77 -4.49 9.53 25.08
CA GLY A 77 -4.40 9.60 26.53
C GLY A 77 -3.68 8.38 27.11
N LYS A 78 -4.42 7.50 27.79
CA LYS A 78 -3.96 6.21 28.33
C LYS A 78 -4.44 4.99 27.54
N TYR A 79 -5.14 5.19 26.43
CA TYR A 79 -5.72 4.11 25.65
C TYR A 79 -4.90 3.83 24.40
N ILE A 80 -4.64 2.55 24.14
CA ILE A 80 -4.11 2.07 22.87
C ILE A 80 -5.24 1.37 22.15
N LYS A 81 -5.55 1.83 20.93
CA LYS A 81 -6.59 1.24 20.08
C LYS A 81 -5.98 0.62 18.85
N ILE A 82 -6.44 -0.58 18.51
CA ILE A 82 -6.05 -1.31 17.30
C ILE A 82 -7.22 -1.32 16.33
N TRP A 83 -6.93 -1.02 15.08
CA TRP A 83 -7.90 -0.89 14.02
C TRP A 83 -7.58 -1.85 12.89
N ASN A 84 -8.58 -2.61 12.47
CA ASN A 84 -8.51 -3.43 11.28
C ASN A 84 -8.94 -2.58 10.07
N LEU A 85 -8.04 -2.42 9.11
CA LEU A 85 -8.24 -1.57 7.94
C LEU A 85 -9.17 -2.20 6.89
N ALA A 86 -9.23 -3.53 6.84
CA ALA A 86 -10.12 -4.24 5.93
C ALA A 86 -11.58 -4.10 6.38
N ASP A 87 -11.82 -4.28 7.68
CA ASP A 87 -13.17 -4.24 8.26
C ASP A 87 -13.59 -2.84 8.72
N LYS A 88 -12.66 -1.88 8.71
CA LYS A 88 -12.81 -0.51 9.20
C LYS A 88 -13.38 -0.43 10.63
N LYS A 89 -12.88 -1.31 11.49
CA LYS A 89 -13.38 -1.49 12.86
C LYS A 89 -12.26 -1.42 13.88
N GLU A 90 -12.63 -0.91 15.04
CA GLU A 90 -11.84 -1.00 16.27
C GLU A 90 -11.93 -2.45 16.78
N GLU A 91 -10.79 -3.13 16.89
CA GLU A 91 -10.76 -4.52 17.35
C GLU A 91 -10.40 -4.64 18.84
N VAL A 92 -9.48 -3.81 19.35
CA VAL A 92 -8.98 -3.94 20.72
C VAL A 92 -8.67 -2.58 21.33
N ILE A 93 -9.05 -2.43 22.60
CA ILE A 93 -8.65 -1.32 23.48
C ILE A 93 -7.79 -1.87 24.60
N PHE A 94 -6.56 -1.38 24.72
CA PHE A 94 -5.74 -1.58 25.91
C PHE A 94 -5.76 -0.32 26.77
N ASP A 95 -6.22 -0.44 28.02
CA ASP A 95 -6.04 0.59 29.03
C ASP A 95 -4.63 0.45 29.64
N SER A 96 -3.81 1.45 29.35
CA SER A 96 -2.44 1.52 29.81
C SER A 96 -2.36 1.87 31.31
N GLY A 97 -3.43 2.39 31.90
CA GLY A 97 -3.55 2.76 33.30
C GLY A 97 -3.21 4.23 33.53
N ASN A 98 -2.39 4.55 34.53
CA ASN A 98 -2.12 5.95 34.92
C ASN A 98 -1.00 6.64 34.13
N TYR A 99 -0.55 6.08 33.00
CA TYR A 99 0.52 6.69 32.21
C TYR A 99 -0.01 7.33 30.92
N GLN A 100 0.49 8.53 30.63
CA GLN A 100 0.20 9.24 29.39
C GLN A 100 1.03 8.63 28.25
N LEU A 101 0.38 8.12 27.21
CA LEU A 101 1.03 7.55 26.02
C LEU A 101 1.66 8.63 25.15
N TRP A 102 2.89 8.39 24.71
CA TRP A 102 3.61 9.23 23.76
C TRP A 102 4.00 8.48 22.49
N SER A 103 4.18 7.16 22.57
CA SER A 103 4.60 6.35 21.44
C SER A 103 3.99 4.96 21.48
N VAL A 104 3.74 4.43 20.30
CA VAL A 104 3.29 3.06 20.06
C VAL A 104 3.93 2.55 18.77
N ILE A 105 4.41 1.31 18.79
CA ILE A 105 5.04 0.66 17.63
C ILE A 105 4.61 -0.79 17.52
N PHE A 106 4.53 -1.29 16.29
CA PHE A 106 4.47 -2.73 16.04
C PHE A 106 5.87 -3.34 16.07
N SER A 107 5.96 -4.61 16.48
CA SER A 107 7.15 -5.41 16.21
C SER A 107 7.32 -5.61 14.69
N PRO A 108 8.54 -5.85 14.20
CA PRO A 108 8.78 -6.11 12.78
C PRO A 108 7.99 -7.29 12.20
N ASP A 109 7.64 -8.27 13.06
CA ASP A 109 6.81 -9.42 12.67
C ASP A 109 5.29 -9.16 12.83
N GLY A 110 4.89 -7.97 13.27
CA GLY A 110 3.50 -7.54 13.43
C GLY A 110 2.74 -8.20 14.59
N LYS A 111 3.37 -9.09 15.37
CA LYS A 111 2.67 -9.89 16.38
C LYS A 111 2.52 -9.18 17.72
N LEU A 112 3.39 -8.22 18.00
CA LEU A 112 3.45 -7.50 19.27
C LEU A 112 3.31 -6.00 19.03
N ILE A 113 2.79 -5.33 20.05
CA ILE A 113 2.77 -3.88 20.13
C ILE A 113 3.53 -3.46 21.38
N LEU A 114 4.40 -2.47 21.26
CA LEU A 114 5.09 -1.84 22.38
C LEU A 114 4.60 -0.41 22.53
N SER A 115 4.37 0.02 23.77
CA SER A 115 3.99 1.40 24.07
C SER A 115 4.92 2.03 25.10
N GLY A 116 5.13 3.34 24.97
CA GLY A 116 5.96 4.14 25.84
C GLY A 116 5.31 5.50 26.14
N GLY A 117 5.53 6.01 27.35
CA GLY A 117 4.86 7.20 27.84
C GLY A 117 5.50 7.77 29.11
N LYS A 118 4.85 8.74 29.73
CA LYS A 118 5.33 9.34 30.99
C LYS A 118 5.04 8.38 32.15
N ILE A 119 6.12 7.92 32.78
CA ILE A 119 6.32 6.94 33.87
C ILE A 119 6.71 5.53 33.35
N ASN A 120 7.83 5.04 33.89
CA ASN A 120 8.80 4.03 33.39
C ASN A 120 8.30 2.59 33.14
N SER A 121 7.15 2.38 32.52
CA SER A 121 6.64 1.03 32.24
C SER A 121 6.45 0.80 30.75
N LEU A 122 7.20 -0.16 30.20
CA LEU A 122 6.97 -0.73 28.87
C LEU A 122 5.88 -1.81 28.99
N LYS A 123 4.81 -1.70 28.20
CA LYS A 123 3.78 -2.74 28.09
C LYS A 123 3.77 -3.34 26.69
N TYR A 124 3.70 -4.67 26.62
CA TYR A 124 3.56 -5.45 25.41
C TYR A 124 2.25 -6.25 25.42
N GLY A 125 1.66 -6.47 24.25
CA GLY A 125 0.47 -7.31 24.06
C GLY A 125 0.50 -8.00 22.70
N SER A 126 -0.02 -9.22 22.62
CA SER A 126 -0.16 -9.97 21.37
C SER A 126 -1.53 -9.74 20.72
N LEU A 127 -1.56 -9.66 19.40
CA LEU A 127 -2.83 -9.62 18.66
C LEU A 127 -3.63 -10.92 18.90
N PRO A 128 -4.97 -10.85 19.04
CA PRO A 128 -5.79 -12.04 19.15
C PRO A 128 -5.64 -12.90 17.88
N LYS A 129 -5.40 -14.21 18.05
CA LYS A 129 -5.42 -15.17 16.94
C LYS A 129 -6.88 -15.29 16.47
N LYS A 130 -7.16 -14.94 15.20
CA LYS A 130 -8.39 -15.41 14.54
C LYS A 130 -8.22 -16.91 14.29
N ASN A 131 -9.10 -17.71 14.91
CA ASN A 131 -9.30 -19.12 14.55
C ASN A 131 -10.07 -19.22 13.23
#